data_AF-A0A966CVT4-F1
#
_entry.id   AF-A0A966CVT4-F1
#
_cell.length_a   1.000
_cell.length_b   1.000
_cell.length_c   1.000
_cell.angle_alpha   90.00
_cell.angle_beta   90.00
_cell.angle_gamma   90.00
#
_symmetry.space_group_name_H-M   'P 1'
#
loop_
_entity.id
_entity.type
_entity.pdbx_description
1 polymer ?
#
loop_
_entity_poly.entity_id
_entity_poly.type
_entity_poly.pdbx_seq_one_letter_code
_entity_poly.pdbx_strand_id
1 'polypeptide(L)'
;MKATGITRKVDELGRIVLPMEIRRNLGIKVGDPLEIFTEKDAMILKRYDAVDDLLTMASRLKDKVAAEDCGEMKPILMSKLAEIEKIIQSSTAEK
;
A
#
# COMPACT_ATOMS: atom_id res chain seq x y z
N MET A 1 -8.32 -11.32 -14.12
CA MET A 1 -8.01 -10.05 -14.80
C MET A 1 -9.22 -9.64 -15.65
N LYS A 2 -9.74 -8.42 -15.50
CA LYS A 2 -10.75 -7.89 -16.43
C LYS A 2 -10.01 -7.27 -17.62
N ALA A 3 -10.18 -7.84 -18.81
CA ALA A 3 -9.63 -7.26 -20.02
C ALA A 3 -10.50 -6.06 -20.44
N THR A 4 -9.98 -4.85 -20.35
CA THR A 4 -10.68 -3.64 -20.82
C THR A 4 -10.55 -3.45 -22.33
N GLY A 5 -9.56 -4.10 -22.97
CA GLY A 5 -9.31 -3.96 -24.41
C GLY A 5 -8.82 -2.57 -24.84
N ILE A 6 -8.57 -1.67 -23.88
CA ILE A 6 -8.18 -0.29 -24.16
C ILE A 6 -6.68 -0.23 -24.39
N THR A 7 -6.27 0.26 -25.57
CA THR A 7 -4.86 0.48 -25.90
C THR A 7 -4.53 1.97 -25.84
N ARG A 8 -3.40 2.34 -25.25
CA ARG A 8 -2.92 3.72 -25.22
C ARG A 8 -1.45 3.78 -25.63
N LYS A 9 -1.10 4.79 -26.42
CA LYS A 9 0.29 5.07 -26.75
C LYS A 9 0.99 5.70 -25.55
N VAL A 10 2.27 5.41 -25.43
CA VAL A 10 3.19 6.03 -24.48
C VAL A 10 3.67 7.34 -25.09
N ASP A 11 3.73 8.40 -24.29
CA ASP A 11 4.34 9.68 -24.70
C ASP A 11 5.87 9.56 -24.82
N GLU A 12 6.53 10.57 -25.39
CA GLU A 12 8.01 10.63 -25.53
C GLU A 12 8.77 10.50 -24.21
N LEU A 13 8.13 10.84 -23.09
CA LEU A 13 8.70 10.78 -21.73
C LEU A 13 8.37 9.48 -20.98
N GLY A 14 7.66 8.54 -21.59
CA GLY A 14 7.24 7.31 -20.90
C GLY A 14 5.94 7.42 -20.11
N ARG A 15 5.19 8.53 -20.25
CA ARG A 15 3.90 8.72 -19.57
C ARG A 15 2.79 7.98 -20.29
N ILE A 16 1.87 7.39 -19.52
CA ILE A 16 0.67 6.74 -20.04
C ILE A 16 -0.56 7.46 -19.47
N VAL A 17 -1.50 7.78 -20.34
CA VAL A 17 -2.78 8.38 -19.92
C VAL A 17 -3.73 7.28 -19.47
N LEU A 18 -4.16 7.33 -18.21
CA LEU A 18 -5.18 6.43 -17.68
C LEU A 18 -6.59 6.90 -18.14
N PRO A 19 -7.37 6.06 -18.85
CA PRO A 19 -8.73 6.41 -19.26
C PRO A 19 -9.62 6.83 -18.10
N MET A 20 -10.53 7.78 -18.35
CA MET A 20 -11.40 8.33 -17.31
C MET A 20 -12.33 7.28 -16.68
N GLU A 21 -12.68 6.24 -17.43
CA GLU A 21 -13.49 5.13 -16.94
C GLU A 21 -12.78 4.32 -15.85
N ILE A 22 -11.50 3.97 -16.06
CA ILE A 22 -10.68 3.29 -15.05
C ILE A 22 -10.50 4.19 -13.82
N ARG A 23 -10.26 5.49 -14.05
CA ARG A 23 -10.14 6.48 -12.96
C ARG A 23 -11.41 6.56 -12.12
N ARG A 24 -12.59 6.57 -12.73
CA ARG A 24 -13.87 6.60 -12.00
C ARG A 24 -14.13 5.30 -11.24
N ASN A 25 -13.89 4.15 -11.86
CA ASN A 25 -14.09 2.85 -11.24
C ASN A 25 -13.16 2.62 -10.05
N LEU A 26 -11.90 3.08 -10.15
CA LEU A 26 -10.91 2.99 -9.08
C LEU A 26 -10.91 4.22 -8.16
N GLY A 27 -11.79 5.20 -8.36
CA GLY A 27 -11.87 6.42 -7.55
C GLY A 27 -10.61 7.30 -7.56
N ILE A 28 -9.77 7.22 -8.60
CA ILE A 28 -8.47 7.92 -8.68
C ILE A 28 -8.68 9.37 -9.16
N LYS A 29 -8.38 10.33 -8.29
CA LYS A 29 -8.42 11.78 -8.55
C LYS A 29 -7.08 12.29 -9.08
N VAL A 30 -7.08 13.53 -9.58
CA VAL A 30 -5.84 14.18 -10.01
C VAL A 30 -4.99 14.43 -8.78
N GLY A 31 -3.73 13.98 -8.78
CA GLY A 31 -2.81 14.11 -7.67
C GLY A 31 -2.78 12.93 -6.70
N ASP A 32 -3.66 11.93 -6.87
CA ASP A 32 -3.62 10.72 -6.06
C ASP A 32 -2.35 9.90 -6.36
N PRO A 33 -1.61 9.46 -5.34
CA PRO A 33 -0.44 8.62 -5.52
C PRO A 33 -0.85 7.21 -5.98
N LEU A 34 -0.11 6.69 -6.95
CA LEU A 34 -0.27 5.32 -7.45
C LEU A 34 1.05 4.58 -7.31
N GLU A 35 0.95 3.32 -6.91
CA GLU A 35 2.07 2.42 -6.81
C GLU A 35 2.16 1.55 -8.07
N ILE A 36 3.38 1.39 -8.57
CA ILE A 36 3.65 0.68 -9.82
C ILE A 36 4.42 -0.59 -9.50
N PHE A 37 3.79 -1.74 -9.76
CA PHE A 37 4.41 -3.04 -9.68
C PHE A 37 4.68 -3.58 -11.08
N THR A 38 5.78 -4.30 -11.24
CA THR A 38 6.14 -4.97 -12.49
C THR A 38 6.23 -6.46 -12.24
N GLU A 39 5.53 -7.24 -13.07
CA GLU A 39 5.54 -8.70 -13.01
C GLU A 39 5.72 -9.23 -14.42
N LYS A 40 6.88 -9.83 -14.73
CA LYS A 40 7.26 -10.42 -16.04
C LYS A 40 6.76 -9.66 -17.28
N ASP A 41 5.51 -9.88 -17.69
CA ASP A 41 4.89 -9.30 -18.89
C ASP A 41 3.78 -8.27 -18.62
N ALA A 42 3.55 -7.91 -17.36
CA ALA A 42 2.48 -7.03 -16.90
C ALA A 42 2.98 -5.92 -15.97
N MET A 43 2.34 -4.77 -16.07
CA MET A 43 2.46 -3.69 -15.10
C MET A 43 1.15 -3.59 -14.34
N ILE A 44 1.23 -3.62 -13.01
CA ILE A 44 0.09 -3.52 -12.11
C ILE A 44 0.14 -2.16 -11.42
N LEU A 45 -0.95 -1.41 -11.53
CA LEU A 45 -1.13 -0.13 -10.84
C LEU A 45 -2.07 -0.34 -9.65
N LYS A 46 -1.60 0.01 -8.45
CA LYS A 46 -2.41 -0.01 -7.22
C LYS A 46 -2.54 1.42 -6.68
N ARG A 47 -3.63 1.72 -5.99
CA ARG A 47 -3.72 2.97 -5.22
C ARG A 47 -2.69 2.90 -4.11
N TYR A 48 -1.86 3.93 -3.98
CA TYR A 48 -0.94 4.01 -2.87
C TYR A 48 -1.70 4.38 -1.60
N ASP A 49 -1.68 3.50 -0.61
CA ASP A 49 -2.18 3.74 0.73
C ASP A 49 -0.99 3.68 1.69
N ALA A 50 -0.57 4.83 2.22
CA ALA A 50 0.53 4.92 3.18
C ALA A 50 0.32 4.07 4.45
N VAL A 51 -0.93 3.68 4.71
CA VAL A 51 -1.32 2.77 5.79
C VAL A 51 -0.77 1.35 5.56
N ASP A 52 -0.76 0.87 4.32
CA ASP A 52 -0.31 -0.49 3.97
C ASP A 52 1.21 -0.63 4.23
N ASP A 53 1.97 0.42 3.91
CA ASP A 53 3.40 0.50 4.23
C ASP A 53 3.66 0.54 5.73
N LEU A 54 2.85 1.30 6.47
CA LEU A 54 2.98 1.42 7.92
C LEU A 54 2.66 0.08 8.62
N LEU A 55 1.67 -0.66 8.12
CA LEU A 55 1.33 -1.98 8.61
C LEU A 55 2.42 -3.02 8.29
N THR A 56 2.99 -2.95 7.09
CA THR A 56 4.14 -3.78 6.68
C THR A 56 5.34 -3.52 7.60
N MET A 57 5.57 -2.26 7.95
CA MET A 57 6.64 -1.86 8.86
C MET A 57 6.38 -2.32 10.30
N ALA A 58 5.14 -2.21 10.80
CA ALA A 58 4.75 -2.74 12.11
C ALA A 58 4.96 -4.26 12.21
N SER A 59 4.57 -5.01 11.17
CA SER A 59 4.77 -6.46 11.09
C SER A 59 6.27 -6.82 11.12
N ARG A 60 7.10 -6.12 10.35
CA ARG A 60 8.56 -6.31 10.37
C ARG A 60 9.19 -6.02 11.74
N LEU A 61 8.70 -5.02 12.45
CA LEU A 61 9.17 -4.71 13.80
C LEU A 61 8.78 -5.84 14.77
N LYS A 62 7.56 -6.37 14.66
CA LYS A 62 7.11 -7.52 15.46
C LYS A 62 8.00 -8.74 15.25
N ASP A 63 8.35 -9.05 14.01
CA ASP A 63 9.22 -10.18 13.67
C ASP A 63 10.64 -10.02 14.25
N LYS A 64 11.20 -8.81 14.19
CA LYS A 64 12.52 -8.52 14.78
C LYS A 64 12.51 -8.59 16.30
N VAL A 65 11.47 -8.06 16.94
CA VAL A 65 11.31 -8.11 18.40
C VAL A 65 11.03 -9.55 18.88
N ALA A 66 10.47 -10.39 18.02
CA ALA A 66 10.32 -11.82 18.32
C ALA A 66 11.66 -12.56 18.26
N ALA A 67 12.54 -12.20 17.31
CA ALA A 67 13.85 -12.80 17.08
C ALA A 67 14.94 -12.35 18.07
N GLU A 68 14.84 -11.14 18.62
CA GLU A 68 15.71 -10.67 19.71
C GLU A 68 15.11 -11.05 21.08
N ASP A 69 15.91 -11.70 21.94
CA ASP A 69 15.52 -12.02 23.31
C ASP A 69 15.54 -10.75 24.19
N CYS A 70 14.53 -9.90 24.00
CA CYS A 70 14.30 -8.71 24.79
C CYS A 70 13.69 -9.02 26.18
N GLY A 71 14.31 -9.90 26.98
CA GLY A 71 14.02 -10.15 28.40
C GLY A 71 12.61 -9.79 28.92
N GLU A 72 12.52 -8.94 29.93
CA GLU A 72 11.26 -8.46 30.54
C GLU A 72 10.54 -7.37 29.71
N MET A 73 11.20 -6.82 28.69
CA MET A 73 10.67 -5.71 27.88
C MET A 73 9.79 -6.19 26.71
N LYS A 74 9.93 -7.46 26.32
CA LYS A 74 9.17 -8.12 25.24
C LYS A 74 7.65 -7.96 25.37
N PRO A 75 7.00 -8.21 26.53
CA PRO A 75 5.56 -8.01 26.66
C PRO A 75 5.13 -6.54 26.54
N ILE A 76 5.94 -5.60 27.04
CA ILE A 76 5.67 -4.16 26.98
C ILE A 76 5.76 -3.66 25.54
N LEU A 77 6.77 -4.13 24.79
CA LEU A 77 6.94 -3.77 23.39
C LEU A 77 5.79 -4.34 22.53
N MET A 78 5.37 -5.59 22.79
CA MET A 78 4.25 -6.21 22.10
C MET A 78 2.92 -5.50 22.39
N SER A 79 2.68 -5.05 23.63
CA SER A 79 1.46 -4.29 23.94
C SER A 79 1.44 -2.93 23.25
N LYS A 80 2.59 -2.24 23.18
CA LYS A 80 2.71 -0.95 22.49
C LYS A 80 2.59 -1.07 20.97
N LEU A 81 3.13 -2.14 20.38
CA LEU A 81 2.92 -2.42 18.94
C LEU A 81 1.44 -2.66 18.64
N ALA A 82 0.73 -3.42 19.47
CA ALA A 82 -0.70 -3.67 19.29
C ALA A 82 -1.55 -2.39 19.42
N GLU A 83 -1.20 -1.47 20.33
CA GLU A 83 -1.83 -0.16 20.42
C GLU A 83 -1.62 0.66 19.13
N ILE A 84 -0.39 0.65 18.58
CA ILE A 84 -0.07 1.35 17.33
C ILE A 84 -0.88 0.77 16.16
N GLU A 85 -0.94 -0.57 16.02
CA GLU A 85 -1.75 -1.23 14.98
C GLU A 85 -3.23 -0.84 15.09
N LYS A 86 -3.77 -0.77 16.32
CA LYS A 86 -5.17 -0.39 16.56
C LYS A 86 -5.45 1.06 16.19
N ILE A 87 -4.52 1.97 16.49
CA ILE A 87 -4.63 3.39 16.11
C ILE A 87 -4.62 3.55 14.59
N ILE A 88 -3.73 2.81 13.90
CA ILE A 88 -3.63 2.81 12.45
C ILE A 88 -4.95 2.34 11.83
N GLN A 89 -5.53 1.25 12.33
CA GLN A 89 -6.80 0.71 11.85
C GLN A 89 -7.98 1.66 12.12
N SER A 90 -8.05 2.30 13.30
CA SER A 90 -9.13 3.27 13.58
C SER A 90 -9.06 4.52 12.70
N SER A 91 -7.86 5.00 12.35
CA SER A 91 -7.69 6.14 11.44
C SER A 91 -8.03 5.80 9.99
N THR A 92 -8.12 4.50 9.64
CA THR A 92 -8.48 4.04 8.29
C THR A 92 -10.01 4.03 8.10
N ALA A 93 -10.79 3.95 9.17
CA ALA A 93 -12.26 3.90 9.13
C ALA A 93 -12.92 5.29 9.00
N GLU A 94 -12.17 6.37 9.19
CA GLU A 94 -12.68 7.76 9.13
C GLU A 94 -12.51 8.44 7.77
N LYS A 95 -12.04 7.75 6.72
CA LYS A 95 -11.87 8.31 5.36
C LYS A 95 -12.79 7.70 4.30
#